data_AF-A0A916JVH2-F1
#
_entry.id   AF-A0A916JVH2-F1
#
_cell.length_a   1.000
_cell.length_b   1.000
_cell.length_c   1.000
_cell.angle_alpha   90.00
_cell.angle_beta   90.00
_cell.angle_gamma   90.00
#
_symmetry.space_group_name_H-M   'P 1'
#
loop_
_entity.id
_entity.type
_entity.pdbx_description
1 polymer ?
#
loop_
_entity_poly.entity_id
_entity_poly.type
_entity_poly.pdbx_seq_one_letter_code
_entity_poly.pdbx_strand_id
1 'polypeptide(L)'
;MSVAALVAVTALHFAPATATAATAGTELLPNANFSKGTSGWSTTSSNQTLRVINTSSGKVAHLKVKKSGNAVLNDVPNSVTGVAKGTSYKVTAKVRTTIPKAAGVKGKVSVRELVAKSAVKTTQKSFTLSNKNWRTVSFTVTATRSGSSLDVRTTATKLHKSKNLQVKSVSVKTVASTTGSDSSDSATCSTRSLPKGTAFGTSISPGTYGTHQKAVDHVDGVFGTTVDTIRVFDGGMVFPWSHSRTKMIAGRDLIMSFRPMPQDVLAGKYDKEFKTWFQQAPKNVTIYWSYIHEPEPLIDQGKFTAAQYRKAWQRIDAIADSVCRSNMYPTLILTGWTASSGSKRDWRDYYPGSKVIEVMAFDPYNGVHEPDRDYYATPESLFGSVRAVAKEAGKPWAIAETGSRVIPSDQSPKGEKRAKWLTSLAKYSRDNGAVFVTYFHSTRDGEWRLLDKPSADAWKAAILSSP
;
A
#
# COMPACT_ATOMS: atom_id res chain seq x y z
N MET A 1 7.01 -47.16 -61.06
CA MET A 1 6.79 -47.36 -59.61
C MET A 1 7.89 -46.63 -58.88
N SER A 2 7.62 -45.43 -58.36
CA SER A 2 8.63 -44.58 -57.70
C SER A 2 8.53 -44.73 -56.19
N VAL A 3 9.64 -45.11 -55.57
CA VAL A 3 9.80 -45.26 -54.12
C VAL A 3 10.25 -43.91 -53.55
N ALA A 4 9.44 -43.31 -52.68
CA ALA A 4 9.77 -42.08 -51.96
C ALA A 4 10.51 -42.42 -50.66
N ALA A 5 11.73 -41.89 -50.51
CA ALA A 5 12.55 -42.01 -49.31
C ALA A 5 12.14 -40.97 -48.26
N LEU A 6 11.79 -41.43 -47.06
CA LEU A 6 11.45 -40.60 -45.90
C LEU A 6 12.74 -40.24 -45.13
N VAL A 7 13.11 -38.96 -45.14
CA VAL A 7 14.23 -38.44 -44.33
C VAL A 7 13.71 -38.09 -42.94
N ALA A 8 14.15 -38.83 -41.92
CA ALA A 8 13.85 -38.54 -40.52
C ALA A 8 14.72 -37.38 -40.01
N VAL A 9 14.10 -36.24 -39.70
CA VAL A 9 14.75 -35.10 -39.04
C VAL A 9 14.65 -35.30 -37.53
N THR A 10 15.76 -35.69 -36.90
CA THR A 10 15.88 -35.73 -35.43
C THR A 10 15.90 -34.30 -34.86
N ALA A 11 14.80 -33.91 -34.22
CA ALA A 11 14.71 -32.66 -33.46
C ALA A 11 15.47 -32.81 -32.13
N LEU A 12 16.66 -32.21 -32.04
CA LEU A 12 17.37 -31.98 -30.78
C LEU A 12 16.53 -31.07 -29.88
N HIS A 13 15.93 -31.65 -28.85
CA HIS A 13 15.24 -30.91 -27.80
C HIS A 13 16.28 -30.30 -26.87
N PHE A 14 16.55 -29.00 -27.00
CA PHE A 14 17.30 -28.25 -26.00
C PHE A 14 16.43 -28.09 -24.75
N ALA A 15 16.83 -28.72 -23.64
CA ALA A 15 16.21 -28.48 -22.35
C ALA A 15 16.34 -26.98 -21.98
N PRO A 16 15.26 -26.33 -21.53
CA PRO A 16 15.32 -24.92 -21.13
C PRO A 16 16.28 -24.76 -19.96
N ALA A 17 17.26 -23.87 -20.10
CA ALA A 17 18.17 -23.51 -19.02
C ALA A 17 17.35 -22.96 -17.84
N THR A 18 17.37 -23.68 -16.71
CA THR A 18 16.76 -23.24 -15.46
C THR A 18 17.47 -21.99 -14.96
N ALA A 19 16.75 -20.87 -14.87
CA ALA A 19 17.29 -19.62 -14.36
C ALA A 19 17.63 -19.78 -12.86
N THR A 20 18.92 -19.72 -12.53
CA THR A 20 19.38 -19.69 -11.14
C THR A 20 18.89 -18.40 -10.49
N ALA A 21 18.10 -18.51 -9.42
CA ALA A 21 17.59 -17.35 -8.70
C ALA A 21 18.75 -16.55 -8.10
N ALA A 22 18.88 -15.28 -8.46
CA ALA A 22 19.92 -14.41 -7.94
C ALA A 22 19.67 -14.08 -6.46
N THR A 23 20.63 -14.38 -5.58
CA THR A 23 20.58 -14.04 -4.15
C THR A 23 20.48 -12.53 -3.96
N ALA A 24 19.54 -12.10 -3.09
CA ALA A 24 19.31 -10.69 -2.79
C ALA A 24 20.61 -9.95 -2.43
N GLY A 25 20.81 -8.74 -2.96
CA GLY A 25 21.97 -7.90 -2.64
C GLY A 25 23.27 -8.24 -3.38
N THR A 26 23.32 -9.32 -4.16
CA THR A 26 24.46 -9.65 -5.04
C THR A 26 24.55 -8.62 -6.17
N GLU A 27 25.76 -8.13 -6.43
CA GLU A 27 26.02 -7.26 -7.58
C GLU A 27 25.86 -8.03 -8.88
N LEU A 28 24.98 -7.55 -9.76
CA LEU A 28 24.67 -8.19 -11.03
C LEU A 28 25.45 -7.58 -12.20
N LEU A 29 26.08 -6.41 -12.02
CA LEU A 29 26.93 -5.82 -13.05
C LEU A 29 28.36 -6.37 -12.97
N PRO A 30 28.88 -7.01 -14.04
CA PRO A 30 30.29 -7.32 -14.11
C PRO A 30 31.10 -6.03 -14.12
N ASN A 31 32.19 -5.99 -13.36
CA ASN A 31 33.09 -4.84 -13.33
C ASN A 31 32.38 -3.50 -12.95
N ALA A 32 31.39 -3.57 -12.06
CA ALA A 32 30.67 -2.44 -11.44
C ALA A 32 31.56 -1.28 -10.90
N ASN A 33 32.77 -1.63 -10.45
CA ASN A 33 33.75 -0.73 -9.85
C ASN A 33 34.88 -0.31 -10.81
N PHE A 34 34.83 -0.73 -12.08
CA PHE A 34 35.86 -0.45 -13.10
C PHE A 34 37.27 -0.98 -12.75
N SER A 35 37.37 -1.97 -11.85
CA SER A 35 38.64 -2.63 -11.49
C SER A 35 39.33 -3.29 -12.70
N LYS A 36 38.55 -3.83 -13.63
CA LYS A 36 38.98 -4.51 -14.87
C LYS A 36 38.93 -3.57 -16.10
N GLY A 37 39.20 -2.27 -15.89
CA GLY A 37 39.19 -1.29 -16.98
C GLY A 37 37.78 -1.11 -17.56
N THR A 38 37.67 -1.02 -18.88
CA THR A 38 36.38 -0.84 -19.59
C THR A 38 35.67 -2.15 -19.91
N SER A 39 36.17 -3.30 -19.46
CA SER A 39 35.53 -4.60 -19.69
C SER A 39 34.06 -4.57 -19.24
N GLY A 40 33.14 -4.99 -20.11
CA GLY A 40 31.69 -4.95 -19.87
C GLY A 40 31.03 -3.60 -20.10
N TRP A 41 31.77 -2.58 -20.56
CA TRP A 41 31.28 -1.22 -20.75
C TRP A 41 31.68 -0.67 -22.11
N SER A 42 30.75 0.03 -22.78
CA SER A 42 31.02 0.70 -24.06
C SER A 42 30.40 2.10 -24.11
N THR A 43 30.79 2.85 -25.13
CA THR A 43 30.05 4.02 -25.60
C THR A 43 29.12 3.64 -26.76
N THR A 44 28.22 4.55 -27.13
CA THR A 44 27.24 4.32 -28.21
C THR A 44 27.58 5.03 -29.53
N SER A 45 28.69 5.77 -29.60
CA SER A 45 29.12 6.41 -30.85
C SER A 45 30.62 6.74 -30.85
N SER A 46 31.19 6.85 -32.05
CA SER A 46 32.60 7.21 -32.31
C SER A 46 32.97 8.64 -31.90
N ASN A 47 31.97 9.49 -31.64
CA ASN A 47 32.14 10.84 -31.07
C ASN A 47 32.52 10.80 -29.58
N GLN A 48 32.40 9.66 -28.92
CA GLN A 48 32.60 9.52 -27.49
C GLN A 48 33.92 8.79 -27.23
N THR A 49 34.59 9.11 -26.13
CA THR A 49 35.72 8.33 -25.63
C THR A 49 35.41 7.83 -24.23
N LEU A 50 35.75 6.58 -23.97
CA LEU A 50 35.65 5.93 -22.67
C LEU A 50 37.03 5.41 -22.27
N ARG A 51 37.47 5.77 -21.08
CA ARG A 51 38.65 5.19 -20.44
C ARG A 51 38.42 5.07 -18.95
N VAL A 52 39.18 4.21 -18.28
CA VAL A 52 39.22 4.19 -16.82
C VAL A 52 40.43 4.99 -16.35
N ILE A 53 40.24 5.85 -15.36
CA ILE A 53 41.32 6.61 -14.71
C ILE A 53 41.35 6.30 -13.21
N ASN A 54 42.52 6.45 -12.60
CA ASN A 54 42.66 6.44 -11.15
C ASN A 54 42.31 7.83 -10.58
N THR A 55 41.61 7.85 -9.46
CA THR A 55 41.33 9.05 -8.67
C THR A 55 41.64 8.74 -7.21
N SER A 56 41.71 9.77 -6.35
CA SER A 56 41.80 9.58 -4.89
C SER A 56 40.67 8.74 -4.30
N SER A 57 39.59 8.53 -5.06
CA SER A 57 38.39 7.83 -4.62
C SER A 57 38.16 6.50 -5.34
N GLY A 58 39.22 5.96 -5.97
CA GLY A 58 39.22 4.70 -6.74
C GLY A 58 39.22 4.90 -8.25
N LYS A 59 39.09 3.78 -8.98
CA LYS A 59 38.95 3.75 -10.44
C LYS A 59 37.58 4.26 -10.89
N VAL A 60 37.55 5.06 -11.94
CA VAL A 60 36.30 5.66 -12.47
C VAL A 60 36.27 5.59 -13.99
N ALA A 61 35.11 5.33 -14.57
CA ALA A 61 34.86 5.53 -15.99
C ALA A 61 34.86 7.04 -16.30
N HIS A 62 35.70 7.46 -17.22
CA HIS A 62 35.84 8.84 -17.66
C HIS A 62 35.36 8.94 -19.11
N LEU A 63 34.24 9.62 -19.29
CA LEU A 63 33.63 9.89 -20.58
C LEU A 63 33.91 11.32 -21.06
N LYS A 64 34.31 11.44 -22.32
CA LYS A 64 34.40 12.71 -23.06
C LYS A 64 33.74 12.60 -24.42
N VAL A 65 33.51 13.74 -25.05
CA VAL A 65 33.03 13.83 -26.44
C VAL A 65 33.99 14.66 -27.28
N LYS A 66 34.20 14.27 -28.55
CA LYS A 66 35.05 15.00 -29.51
C LYS A 66 34.34 16.28 -29.98
N LYS A 67 33.05 16.17 -30.27
CA LYS A 67 32.11 17.26 -30.58
C LYS A 67 31.02 17.30 -29.50
N SER A 68 30.55 18.49 -29.14
CA SER A 68 29.49 18.64 -28.12
C SER A 68 28.27 17.79 -28.48
N GLY A 69 27.78 17.00 -27.53
CA GLY A 69 26.75 15.99 -27.79
C GLY A 69 26.53 15.07 -26.59
N ASN A 70 25.82 13.96 -26.77
CA ASN A 70 25.60 13.03 -25.68
C ASN A 70 26.85 12.18 -25.41
N ALA A 71 27.16 11.97 -24.13
CA ALA A 71 28.13 10.97 -23.69
C ALA A 71 27.38 9.86 -22.97
N VAL A 72 27.59 8.61 -23.40
CA VAL A 72 26.83 7.45 -22.94
C VAL A 72 27.80 6.39 -22.46
N LEU A 73 27.61 5.94 -21.23
CA LEU A 73 28.19 4.72 -20.69
C LEU A 73 27.09 3.65 -20.71
N ASN A 74 27.31 2.57 -21.45
CA ASN A 74 26.38 1.45 -21.60
C ASN A 74 27.05 0.16 -21.15
N ASP A 75 26.34 -0.72 -20.47
CA ASP A 75 26.82 -2.09 -20.26
C ASP A 75 26.72 -2.88 -21.57
N VAL A 76 27.71 -3.72 -21.89
CA VAL A 76 27.72 -4.55 -23.09
C VAL A 76 28.43 -5.88 -22.83
N PRO A 77 27.79 -7.05 -23.10
CA PRO A 77 26.35 -7.19 -23.37
C PRO A 77 25.50 -6.74 -22.17
N ASN A 78 24.18 -6.74 -22.31
CA ASN A 78 23.27 -6.47 -21.18
C ASN A 78 23.62 -7.40 -20.03
N SER A 79 23.97 -6.81 -18.89
CA SER A 79 24.60 -7.55 -17.79
C SER A 79 23.60 -8.35 -16.97
N VAL A 80 22.33 -7.94 -16.97
CA VAL A 80 21.26 -8.66 -16.27
C VAL A 80 20.37 -9.31 -17.31
N THR A 81 20.34 -10.65 -17.33
CA THR A 81 19.56 -11.45 -18.28
C THR A 81 18.68 -12.45 -17.52
N GLY A 82 17.73 -13.10 -18.21
CA GLY A 82 16.86 -14.11 -17.59
C GLY A 82 15.99 -13.55 -16.46
N VAL A 83 15.62 -12.27 -16.56
CA VAL A 83 14.90 -11.56 -15.50
C VAL A 83 13.51 -12.16 -15.30
N ALA A 84 13.08 -12.35 -14.05
CA ALA A 84 11.72 -12.77 -13.72
C ALA A 84 10.78 -11.55 -13.61
N LYS A 85 9.55 -11.68 -14.12
CA LYS A 85 8.50 -10.66 -13.95
C LYS A 85 8.26 -10.40 -12.46
N GLY A 86 8.15 -9.13 -12.08
CA GLY A 86 7.91 -8.71 -10.70
C GLY A 86 9.17 -8.56 -9.84
N THR A 87 10.32 -9.09 -10.27
CA THR A 87 11.58 -8.87 -9.56
C THR A 87 11.94 -7.39 -9.61
N SER A 88 12.29 -6.85 -8.44
CA SER A 88 12.72 -5.47 -8.29
C SER A 88 14.23 -5.38 -8.15
N TYR A 89 14.83 -4.37 -8.78
CA TYR A 89 16.27 -4.16 -8.81
C TYR A 89 16.59 -2.75 -8.33
N LYS A 90 17.48 -2.61 -7.35
CA LYS A 90 18.02 -1.32 -6.92
C LYS A 90 19.19 -0.98 -7.81
N VAL A 91 19.09 0.17 -8.46
CA VAL A 91 20.09 0.69 -9.38
C VAL A 91 20.75 1.88 -8.73
N THR A 92 22.08 1.90 -8.71
CA THR A 92 22.85 3.06 -8.24
C THR A 92 24.00 3.40 -9.16
N ALA A 93 24.35 4.68 -9.25
CA ALA A 93 25.60 5.14 -9.86
C ALA A 93 26.08 6.42 -9.18
N LYS A 94 27.39 6.56 -8.95
CA LYS A 94 28.00 7.83 -8.52
C LYS A 94 28.52 8.56 -9.75
N VAL A 95 28.06 9.80 -9.94
CA VAL A 95 28.40 10.64 -11.10
C VAL A 95 29.01 11.97 -10.66
N ARG A 96 29.95 12.49 -11.44
CA ARG A 96 30.47 13.86 -11.28
C ARG A 96 31.02 14.43 -12.60
N THR A 97 31.34 15.71 -12.59
CA THR A 97 32.17 16.38 -13.61
C THR A 97 33.36 17.01 -12.91
N THR A 98 34.54 17.05 -13.55
CA THR A 98 35.69 17.79 -12.98
C THR A 98 35.72 19.25 -13.39
N ILE A 99 34.85 19.68 -14.30
CA ILE A 99 34.82 21.04 -14.87
C ILE A 99 33.41 21.61 -14.69
N PRO A 100 33.10 22.21 -13.53
CA PRO A 100 31.88 22.95 -13.35
C PRO A 100 31.97 24.26 -14.16
N LYS A 101 30.96 24.53 -14.99
CA LYS A 101 30.71 25.85 -15.61
C LYS A 101 29.27 26.23 -15.30
N ALA A 102 28.90 27.50 -15.48
CA ALA A 102 27.59 28.08 -15.15
C ALA A 102 26.37 27.19 -15.51
N ALA A 103 26.39 26.50 -16.67
CA ALA A 103 25.27 25.65 -17.11
C ALA A 103 25.22 24.21 -16.55
N GLY A 104 26.17 23.80 -15.70
CA GLY A 104 26.28 22.44 -15.15
C GLY A 104 26.48 21.34 -16.22
N VAL A 105 26.50 20.07 -15.80
CA VAL A 105 26.31 18.90 -16.69
C VAL A 105 24.99 18.24 -16.32
N LYS A 106 24.08 18.08 -17.28
CA LYS A 106 22.78 17.42 -17.09
C LYS A 106 22.84 16.01 -17.66
N GLY A 107 22.09 15.09 -17.09
CA GLY A 107 22.09 13.71 -17.53
C GLY A 107 21.05 12.85 -16.85
N LYS A 108 21.15 11.54 -17.05
CA LYS A 108 20.28 10.54 -16.42
C LYS A 108 20.99 9.19 -16.29
N VAL A 109 20.57 8.42 -15.29
CA VAL A 109 20.81 6.97 -15.24
C VAL A 109 19.50 6.31 -15.64
N SER A 110 19.54 5.35 -16.56
CA SER A 110 18.37 4.65 -17.08
C SER A 110 18.60 3.15 -17.13
N VAL A 111 17.52 2.40 -16.90
CA VAL A 111 17.44 0.96 -17.16
C VAL A 111 16.38 0.74 -18.23
N ARG A 112 16.75 0.04 -19.30
CA ARG A 112 15.83 -0.42 -20.34
C ARG A 112 15.61 -1.93 -20.17
N GLU A 113 14.37 -2.33 -19.97
CA GLU A 113 13.96 -3.72 -20.03
C GLU A 113 13.77 -4.10 -21.51
N LEU A 114 14.50 -5.12 -21.96
CA LEU A 114 14.56 -5.54 -23.36
C LEU A 114 14.06 -6.99 -23.52
N VAL A 115 13.18 -7.22 -24.49
CA VAL A 115 12.73 -8.55 -24.95
C VAL A 115 13.09 -8.65 -26.43
N ALA A 116 13.82 -9.70 -26.83
CA ALA A 116 14.32 -9.85 -28.20
C ALA A 116 14.98 -8.57 -28.77
N LYS A 117 15.80 -7.90 -27.94
CA LYS A 117 16.48 -6.61 -28.22
C LYS A 117 15.57 -5.37 -28.35
N SER A 118 14.26 -5.51 -28.27
CA SER A 118 13.30 -4.40 -28.28
C SER A 118 12.99 -3.92 -26.87
N ALA A 119 12.97 -2.61 -26.66
CA ALA A 119 12.67 -2.03 -25.36
C ALA A 119 11.18 -2.10 -25.05
N VAL A 120 10.83 -2.78 -23.95
CA VAL A 120 9.45 -2.90 -23.48
C VAL A 120 9.14 -1.94 -22.33
N LYS A 121 10.16 -1.50 -21.58
CA LYS A 121 10.03 -0.52 -20.51
C LYS A 121 11.34 0.24 -20.31
N THR A 122 11.25 1.54 -20.03
CA THR A 122 12.40 2.35 -19.60
C THR A 122 12.08 3.00 -18.26
N THR A 123 12.97 2.86 -17.29
CA THR A 123 12.92 3.58 -16.00
C THR A 123 14.19 4.40 -15.85
N GLN A 124 14.08 5.66 -15.44
CA GLN A 124 15.23 6.57 -15.42
C GLN A 124 15.14 7.60 -14.30
N LYS A 125 16.30 8.07 -13.84
CA LYS A 125 16.43 9.19 -12.88
C LYS A 125 17.44 10.21 -13.39
N SER A 126 17.00 11.45 -13.48
CA SER A 126 17.81 12.57 -13.96
C SER A 126 18.79 13.09 -12.90
N PHE A 127 19.88 13.69 -13.35
CA PHE A 127 20.84 14.38 -12.50
C PHE A 127 21.33 15.68 -13.15
N THR A 128 21.77 16.61 -12.28
CA THR A 128 22.48 17.84 -12.65
C THR A 128 23.74 17.94 -11.78
N LEU A 129 24.87 18.25 -12.41
CA LEU A 129 26.18 18.39 -11.78
C LEU A 129 26.62 19.84 -11.90
N SER A 130 26.46 20.60 -10.82
CA SER A 130 26.83 22.01 -10.72
C SER A 130 28.21 22.23 -10.11
N ASN A 131 28.78 21.22 -9.44
CA ASN A 131 30.09 21.28 -8.78
C ASN A 131 30.90 19.99 -9.07
N LYS A 132 32.09 19.89 -8.46
CA LYS A 132 33.03 18.76 -8.63
C LYS A 132 32.69 17.56 -7.72
N ASN A 133 31.65 17.64 -6.90
CA ASN A 133 31.35 16.62 -5.91
C ASN A 133 30.68 15.41 -6.57
N TRP A 134 30.88 14.25 -5.95
CA TRP A 134 30.16 13.04 -6.34
C TRP A 134 28.69 13.17 -5.98
N ARG A 135 27.82 12.84 -6.93
CA ARG A 135 26.38 12.71 -6.73
C ARG A 135 25.96 11.26 -6.93
N THR A 136 25.29 10.68 -5.95
CA THR A 136 24.68 9.36 -6.07
C THR A 136 23.31 9.49 -6.74
N VAL A 137 23.09 8.74 -7.81
CA VAL A 137 21.78 8.54 -8.42
C VAL A 137 21.30 7.15 -8.03
N SER A 138 20.12 7.05 -7.40
CA SER A 138 19.55 5.76 -6.98
C SER A 138 18.04 5.72 -7.21
N PHE A 139 17.56 4.59 -7.73
CA PHE A 139 16.14 4.28 -7.94
C PHE A 139 15.95 2.76 -8.04
N THR A 140 14.69 2.32 -7.99
CA THR A 140 14.31 0.91 -8.16
C THR A 140 13.61 0.73 -9.50
N VAL A 141 13.88 -0.39 -10.17
CA VAL A 141 13.16 -0.84 -11.36
C VAL A 141 12.53 -2.20 -11.11
N THR A 142 11.25 -2.36 -11.44
CA THR A 142 10.55 -3.65 -11.38
C THR A 142 10.35 -4.16 -12.79
N ALA A 143 10.83 -5.37 -13.05
CA ALA A 143 10.70 -6.03 -14.33
C ALA A 143 9.25 -6.40 -14.63
N THR A 144 8.83 -6.23 -15.87
CA THR A 144 7.45 -6.43 -16.30
C THR A 144 7.25 -7.69 -17.14
N ARG A 145 8.34 -8.26 -17.67
CA ARG A 145 8.35 -9.45 -18.51
C ARG A 145 9.36 -10.46 -17.97
N SER A 146 8.95 -11.73 -17.92
CA SER A 146 9.88 -12.83 -17.64
C SER A 146 10.76 -13.10 -18.87
N GLY A 147 12.00 -13.54 -18.65
CA GLY A 147 12.97 -13.80 -19.70
C GLY A 147 13.56 -12.53 -20.34
N SER A 148 13.26 -11.34 -19.81
CA SER A 148 13.81 -10.09 -20.31
C SER A 148 15.28 -9.89 -19.88
N SER A 149 15.92 -8.87 -20.45
CA SER A 149 17.24 -8.37 -20.00
C SER A 149 17.16 -6.90 -19.60
N LEU A 150 18.06 -6.45 -18.73
CA LEU A 150 18.19 -5.04 -18.35
C LEU A 150 19.46 -4.46 -18.96
N ASP A 151 19.28 -3.39 -19.74
CA ASP A 151 20.36 -2.55 -20.27
C ASP A 151 20.48 -1.31 -19.38
N VAL A 152 21.67 -1.11 -18.80
CA VAL A 152 21.97 -0.05 -17.83
C VAL A 152 22.85 1.01 -18.46
N ARG A 153 22.34 2.23 -18.40
CA ARG A 153 22.94 3.36 -19.09
C ARG A 153 23.09 4.57 -18.20
N THR A 154 24.24 5.22 -18.28
CA THR A 154 24.43 6.58 -17.76
C THR A 154 24.71 7.53 -18.92
N THR A 155 23.88 8.56 -19.05
CA THR A 155 23.96 9.54 -20.14
C THR A 155 24.19 10.94 -19.58
N ALA A 156 25.21 11.65 -20.07
CA ALA A 156 25.25 13.10 -20.01
C ALA A 156 24.69 13.69 -21.31
N THR A 157 23.69 14.55 -21.19
CA THR A 157 22.97 15.15 -22.31
C THR A 157 23.65 16.46 -22.72
N LYS A 158 23.88 16.67 -24.02
CA LYS A 158 24.54 17.87 -24.55
C LYS A 158 25.85 18.21 -23.80
N LEU A 159 26.66 17.19 -23.50
CA LEU A 159 27.97 17.36 -22.89
C LEU A 159 28.86 18.20 -23.83
N HIS A 160 29.35 19.32 -23.33
CA HIS A 160 30.26 20.17 -24.10
C HIS A 160 31.62 19.47 -24.29
N LYS A 161 32.29 19.64 -25.44
CA LYS A 161 33.60 19.01 -25.74
C LYS A 161 34.71 19.27 -24.70
N SER A 162 34.61 20.39 -23.99
CA SER A 162 35.56 20.75 -22.91
C SER A 162 35.16 20.20 -21.53
N LYS A 163 34.04 19.49 -21.40
CA LYS A 163 33.58 18.88 -20.14
C LYS A 163 33.79 17.37 -20.17
N ASN A 164 33.54 16.73 -19.04
CA ASN A 164 33.55 15.29 -18.90
C ASN A 164 32.39 14.83 -18.01
N LEU A 165 32.09 13.54 -18.11
CA LEU A 165 31.32 12.81 -17.11
C LEU A 165 32.22 11.73 -16.53
N GLN A 166 32.31 11.69 -15.19
CA GLN A 166 32.92 10.57 -14.48
C GLN A 166 31.84 9.76 -13.79
N VAL A 167 31.92 8.44 -13.93
CA VAL A 167 31.00 7.47 -13.33
C VAL A 167 31.81 6.48 -12.51
N LYS A 168 31.35 6.17 -11.30
CA LYS A 168 31.93 5.11 -10.47
C LYS A 168 30.85 4.35 -9.70
N SER A 169 31.19 3.14 -9.26
CA SER A 169 30.34 2.32 -8.41
C SER A 169 28.93 2.17 -9.02
N VAL A 170 28.85 1.73 -10.28
CA VAL A 170 27.55 1.42 -10.88
C VAL A 170 27.11 0.08 -10.32
N SER A 171 25.89 0.01 -9.81
CA SER A 171 25.39 -1.19 -9.13
C SER A 171 23.98 -1.50 -9.59
N VAL A 172 23.73 -2.77 -9.87
CA VAL A 172 22.39 -3.33 -10.00
C VAL A 172 22.32 -4.53 -9.09
N LYS A 173 21.43 -4.47 -8.10
CA LYS A 173 21.23 -5.56 -7.15
C LYS A 173 19.76 -5.93 -7.14
N THR A 174 19.45 -7.22 -7.05
CA THR A 174 18.10 -7.64 -6.68
C THR A 174 17.77 -7.02 -5.33
N VAL A 175 16.62 -6.34 -5.27
CA VAL A 175 16.00 -5.99 -4.00
C VAL A 175 15.43 -7.30 -3.48
N ALA A 176 15.83 -7.70 -2.27
CA ALA A 176 15.15 -8.80 -1.60
C ALA A 176 13.65 -8.54 -1.72
N SER A 177 12.91 -9.49 -2.32
CA SER A 177 11.48 -9.57 -2.09
C SER A 177 11.36 -9.70 -0.58
N THR A 178 11.05 -8.59 0.07
CA THR A 178 11.03 -8.52 1.52
C THR A 178 9.73 -9.18 1.96
N THR A 179 9.73 -10.51 2.02
CA THR A 179 9.25 -11.18 3.23
C THR A 179 10.12 -10.61 4.36
N GLY A 180 9.52 -9.69 5.13
CA GLY A 180 10.24 -8.65 5.84
C GLY A 180 11.23 -9.15 6.89
N SER A 181 12.43 -8.58 6.86
CA SER A 181 13.24 -8.22 8.03
C SER A 181 14.38 -7.36 7.51
N ASP A 182 14.46 -6.08 7.90
CA ASP A 182 15.73 -5.42 8.24
C ASP A 182 15.54 -3.97 8.70
N SER A 183 16.26 -3.69 9.79
CA SER A 183 16.54 -2.41 10.41
C SER A 183 17.53 -1.57 9.59
N SER A 184 17.24 -0.26 9.44
CA SER A 184 18.23 0.83 9.58
C SER A 184 17.55 2.20 9.40
N ASP A 185 17.39 2.92 10.52
CA ASP A 185 17.49 4.39 10.71
C ASP A 185 17.16 5.33 9.54
N SER A 186 15.96 5.23 8.99
CA SER A 186 15.12 6.43 8.91
C SER A 186 14.51 6.59 10.29
N ALA A 187 14.20 7.81 10.75
CA ALA A 187 13.33 7.99 11.92
C ALA A 187 11.96 7.39 11.59
N THR A 188 11.87 6.06 11.65
CA THR A 188 10.64 5.30 11.59
C THR A 188 9.88 5.79 12.78
N CYS A 189 8.68 6.30 12.52
CA CYS A 189 7.73 6.48 13.60
C CYS A 189 7.75 5.20 14.42
N SER A 190 8.02 5.33 15.73
CA SER A 190 8.08 4.17 16.63
C SER A 190 6.87 3.30 16.33
N THR A 191 7.06 1.99 16.19
CA THR A 191 5.97 1.03 15.95
C THR A 191 4.77 1.41 16.81
N ARG A 192 3.66 1.80 16.16
CA ARG A 192 2.47 2.29 16.86
C ARG A 192 1.92 1.11 17.68
N SER A 193 1.96 1.21 19.01
CA SER A 193 1.36 0.17 19.85
C SER A 193 -0.13 0.38 19.88
N LEU A 194 -0.88 -0.54 19.28
CA LEU A 194 -2.33 -0.54 19.40
C LEU A 194 -2.76 -0.56 20.88
N PRO A 195 -3.89 0.09 21.21
CA PRO A 195 -4.55 -0.10 22.49
C PRO A 195 -4.81 -1.59 22.76
N LYS A 196 -4.75 -1.98 24.02
CA LYS A 196 -5.05 -3.35 24.45
C LYS A 196 -6.53 -3.49 24.76
N GLY A 197 -7.08 -4.69 24.54
CA GLY A 197 -8.49 -4.99 24.77
C GLY A 197 -9.36 -4.72 23.55
N THR A 198 -10.66 -4.97 23.69
CA THR A 198 -11.65 -4.74 22.64
C THR A 198 -12.52 -3.56 23.02
N ALA A 199 -12.45 -2.49 22.23
CA ALA A 199 -13.35 -1.36 22.37
C ALA A 199 -14.69 -1.63 21.69
N PHE A 200 -15.80 -1.31 22.36
CA PHE A 200 -17.14 -1.41 21.78
C PHE A 200 -17.72 -0.01 21.54
N GLY A 201 -18.30 0.19 20.36
CA GLY A 201 -18.80 1.49 19.95
C GLY A 201 -20.00 1.42 19.01
N THR A 202 -20.29 2.53 18.34
CA THR A 202 -21.37 2.57 17.35
C THR A 202 -21.04 3.50 16.19
N SER A 203 -21.64 3.24 15.03
CA SER A 203 -21.65 4.18 13.92
C SER A 203 -22.55 5.37 14.25
N ILE A 204 -22.05 6.57 13.94
CA ILE A 204 -22.81 7.81 13.97
C ILE A 204 -23.10 8.21 12.53
N SER A 205 -24.39 8.30 12.20
CA SER A 205 -24.85 8.90 10.96
C SER A 205 -25.85 10.00 11.28
N PRO A 206 -25.70 11.21 10.71
CA PRO A 206 -26.64 12.29 10.94
C PRO A 206 -28.04 11.93 10.44
N GLY A 207 -28.15 11.08 9.40
CA GLY A 207 -29.39 10.46 8.90
C GLY A 207 -30.67 11.26 9.20
N THR A 208 -31.58 10.62 9.93
CA THR A 208 -32.85 11.21 10.40
C THR A 208 -32.71 12.22 11.53
N TYR A 209 -31.52 12.35 12.15
CA TYR A 209 -31.25 13.25 13.28
C TYR A 209 -30.80 14.65 12.83
N GLY A 210 -30.52 14.83 11.54
CA GLY A 210 -30.20 16.10 10.89
C GLY A 210 -28.78 16.61 11.14
N THR A 211 -28.25 16.47 12.36
CA THR A 211 -26.86 16.84 12.68
C THR A 211 -26.13 15.68 13.35
N HIS A 212 -24.81 15.68 13.26
CA HIS A 212 -24.03 14.64 13.92
C HIS A 212 -24.05 14.77 15.45
N GLN A 213 -24.13 15.98 16.00
CA GLN A 213 -24.28 16.16 17.45
C GLN A 213 -25.57 15.51 17.93
N LYS A 214 -26.71 15.75 17.25
CA LYS A 214 -27.98 15.10 17.58
C LYS A 214 -27.91 13.57 17.43
N ALA A 215 -27.15 13.07 16.47
CA ALA A 215 -26.93 11.63 16.32
C ALA A 215 -26.11 11.04 17.48
N VAL A 216 -25.09 11.75 17.97
CA VAL A 216 -24.34 11.36 19.18
C VAL A 216 -25.23 11.43 20.42
N ASP A 217 -25.95 12.55 20.63
CA ASP A 217 -26.85 12.72 21.76
C ASP A 217 -27.94 11.62 21.77
N HIS A 218 -28.45 11.25 20.60
CA HIS A 218 -29.39 10.15 20.47
C HIS A 218 -28.78 8.81 20.86
N VAL A 219 -27.59 8.50 20.34
CA VAL A 219 -26.88 7.26 20.65
C VAL A 219 -26.57 7.14 22.14
N ASP A 220 -26.03 8.20 22.75
CA ASP A 220 -25.75 8.23 24.18
C ASP A 220 -27.05 8.09 24.99
N GLY A 221 -28.15 8.69 24.52
CA GLY A 221 -29.47 8.54 25.11
C GLY A 221 -30.02 7.12 25.03
N VAL A 222 -29.88 6.44 23.88
CA VAL A 222 -30.30 5.05 23.68
C VAL A 222 -29.57 4.11 24.63
N PHE A 223 -28.26 4.31 24.81
CA PHE A 223 -27.46 3.46 25.70
C PHE A 223 -27.43 3.98 27.15
N GLY A 224 -27.95 5.18 27.41
CA GLY A 224 -27.92 5.82 28.73
C GLY A 224 -26.51 5.91 29.32
N THR A 225 -25.51 6.16 28.47
CA THR A 225 -24.09 6.34 28.81
C THR A 225 -23.36 7.00 27.64
N THR A 226 -22.19 7.57 27.90
CA THR A 226 -21.29 8.06 26.86
C THR A 226 -20.69 6.88 26.09
N VAL A 227 -20.86 6.87 24.77
CA VAL A 227 -20.20 5.88 23.90
C VAL A 227 -18.78 6.33 23.55
N ASP A 228 -17.78 5.72 24.15
CA ASP A 228 -16.38 6.16 24.04
C ASP A 228 -15.74 5.89 22.68
N THR A 229 -16.32 4.98 21.87
CA THR A 229 -15.82 4.66 20.53
C THR A 229 -16.90 4.92 19.48
N ILE A 230 -16.59 5.74 18.49
CA ILE A 230 -17.54 6.12 17.45
C ILE A 230 -16.99 5.94 16.05
N ARG A 231 -17.83 5.44 15.15
CA ARG A 231 -17.50 5.35 13.72
C ARG A 231 -18.20 6.46 12.95
N VAL A 232 -17.45 7.15 12.10
CA VAL A 232 -17.93 8.24 11.26
C VAL A 232 -17.50 7.99 9.82
N PHE A 233 -18.43 8.23 8.89
CA PHE A 233 -18.15 8.17 7.47
C PHE A 233 -18.35 9.53 6.81
N ASP A 234 -17.36 9.94 6.02
CA ASP A 234 -17.44 11.04 5.08
C ASP A 234 -17.32 10.56 3.63
N GLY A 235 -18.33 10.88 2.82
CA GLY A 235 -18.35 10.56 1.40
C GLY A 235 -17.30 11.30 0.56
N GLY A 236 -16.59 12.26 1.15
CA GLY A 236 -15.57 13.09 0.51
C GLY A 236 -14.24 13.06 1.27
N MET A 237 -13.65 14.22 1.49
CA MET A 237 -12.41 14.37 2.27
C MET A 237 -12.67 14.30 3.77
N VAL A 238 -11.62 14.00 4.54
CA VAL A 238 -11.62 14.19 6.00
C VAL A 238 -12.05 15.62 6.35
N PHE A 239 -12.86 15.78 7.39
CA PHE A 239 -13.14 17.12 7.92
C PHE A 239 -11.94 17.66 8.71
N PRO A 240 -11.66 18.98 8.66
CA PRO A 240 -10.65 19.60 9.51
C PRO A 240 -10.97 19.42 11.00
N TRP A 241 -9.95 19.33 11.86
CA TRP A 241 -10.15 19.21 13.31
C TRP A 241 -10.78 20.46 13.97
N SER A 242 -10.79 21.59 13.26
CA SER A 242 -11.53 22.80 13.65
C SER A 242 -13.01 22.80 13.26
N HIS A 243 -13.47 21.79 12.50
CA HIS A 243 -14.86 21.70 12.06
C HIS A 243 -15.79 21.47 13.26
N SER A 244 -16.99 22.05 13.26
CA SER A 244 -18.02 21.83 14.30
C SER A 244 -18.31 20.36 14.63
N ARG A 245 -18.09 19.43 13.69
CA ARG A 245 -18.26 17.98 13.89
C ARG A 245 -17.21 17.41 14.84
N THR A 246 -16.11 18.08 15.10
CA THR A 246 -15.07 17.54 16.00
C THR A 246 -15.47 17.64 17.47
N LYS A 247 -16.47 18.46 17.80
CA LYS A 247 -17.04 18.50 19.15
C LYS A 247 -17.78 17.21 19.52
N MET A 248 -18.39 16.55 18.54
CA MET A 248 -19.13 15.30 18.75
C MET A 248 -18.20 14.11 19.09
N ILE A 249 -16.90 14.25 18.82
CA ILE A 249 -15.87 13.23 19.01
C ILE A 249 -14.89 13.61 20.14
N ALA A 250 -15.17 14.68 20.88
CA ALA A 250 -14.29 15.16 21.93
C ALA A 250 -14.19 14.12 23.05
N GLY A 251 -12.97 13.60 23.26
CA GLY A 251 -12.70 12.57 24.26
C GLY A 251 -13.11 11.15 23.87
N ARG A 252 -13.51 10.91 22.61
CA ARG A 252 -13.93 9.60 22.10
C ARG A 252 -12.94 9.08 21.07
N ASP A 253 -12.64 7.80 21.12
CA ASP A 253 -11.95 7.08 20.07
C ASP A 253 -12.76 7.12 18.76
N LEU A 254 -12.04 7.26 17.65
CA LEU A 254 -12.64 7.53 16.35
C LEU A 254 -12.24 6.48 15.31
N ILE A 255 -13.24 5.86 14.68
CA ILE A 255 -13.10 5.12 13.43
C ILE A 255 -13.58 6.04 12.29
N MET A 256 -12.66 6.63 11.54
CA MET A 256 -12.96 7.59 10.47
C MET A 256 -12.78 6.97 9.09
N SER A 257 -13.82 6.98 8.27
CA SER A 257 -13.73 6.64 6.85
C SER A 257 -13.91 7.86 5.95
N PHE A 258 -13.07 8.02 4.94
CA PHE A 258 -13.15 9.09 3.93
C PHE A 258 -12.98 8.52 2.52
N ARG A 259 -13.47 9.21 1.49
CA ARG A 259 -13.61 8.64 0.13
C ARG A 259 -13.18 9.52 -1.06
N PRO A 260 -12.05 10.25 -1.04
CA PRO A 260 -11.52 10.88 -2.25
C PRO A 260 -11.14 9.81 -3.30
N MET A 261 -11.41 10.05 -4.58
CA MET A 261 -11.14 9.06 -5.62
C MET A 261 -9.62 8.80 -5.78
N PRO A 262 -9.18 7.55 -6.06
CA PRO A 262 -7.75 7.23 -6.15
C PRO A 262 -6.98 8.06 -7.18
N GLN A 263 -7.61 8.44 -8.29
CA GLN A 263 -7.00 9.27 -9.33
C GLN A 263 -6.56 10.63 -8.76
N ASP A 264 -7.42 11.27 -7.96
CA ASP A 264 -7.14 12.56 -7.34
C ASP A 264 -6.08 12.45 -6.24
N VAL A 265 -6.14 11.38 -5.43
CA VAL A 265 -5.11 11.09 -4.42
C VAL A 265 -3.76 10.91 -5.09
N LEU A 266 -3.69 10.08 -6.15
CA LEU A 266 -2.45 9.80 -6.88
C LEU A 266 -1.89 11.00 -7.63
N ALA A 267 -2.75 11.93 -8.06
CA ALA A 267 -2.35 13.22 -8.63
C ALA A 267 -1.79 14.19 -7.57
N GLY A 268 -1.90 13.85 -6.29
CA GLY A 268 -1.42 14.67 -5.18
C GLY A 268 -2.34 15.83 -4.80
N LYS A 269 -3.58 15.83 -5.30
CA LYS A 269 -4.56 16.89 -5.10
C LYS A 269 -4.86 17.19 -3.63
N TYR A 270 -4.74 16.18 -2.77
CA TYR A 270 -5.12 16.23 -1.35
C TYR A 270 -3.93 16.10 -0.38
N ASP A 271 -2.69 16.16 -0.87
CA ASP A 271 -1.50 15.94 -0.04
C ASP A 271 -1.43 16.91 1.14
N LYS A 272 -1.74 18.19 0.88
CA LYS A 272 -1.68 19.25 1.89
C LYS A 272 -2.76 19.03 2.96
N GLU A 273 -3.97 18.72 2.53
CA GLU A 273 -5.12 18.46 3.39
C GLU A 273 -4.87 17.26 4.29
N PHE A 274 -4.39 16.14 3.73
CA PHE A 274 -4.01 14.97 4.53
C PHE A 274 -2.91 15.29 5.52
N LYS A 275 -1.84 15.96 5.08
CA LYS A 275 -0.73 16.34 5.97
C LYS A 275 -1.23 17.21 7.12
N THR A 276 -2.04 18.22 6.84
CA THR A 276 -2.63 19.08 7.87
C THR A 276 -3.52 18.29 8.81
N TRP A 277 -4.35 17.38 8.30
CA TRP A 277 -5.23 16.54 9.12
C TRP A 277 -4.43 15.64 10.07
N PHE A 278 -3.42 14.92 9.58
CA PHE A 278 -2.53 14.13 10.44
C PHE A 278 -1.76 15.01 11.44
N GLN A 279 -1.31 16.20 11.03
CA GLN A 279 -0.58 17.13 11.89
C GLN A 279 -1.42 17.73 13.01
N GLN A 280 -2.72 17.86 12.82
CA GLN A 280 -3.62 18.50 13.78
C GLN A 280 -4.42 17.51 14.62
N ALA A 281 -4.23 16.20 14.38
CA ALA A 281 -4.94 15.18 15.13
C ALA A 281 -4.76 15.35 16.65
N PRO A 282 -5.86 15.28 17.43
CA PRO A 282 -5.79 15.32 18.89
C PRO A 282 -4.95 14.15 19.38
N LYS A 283 -4.14 14.37 20.42
CA LYS A 283 -3.19 13.36 20.93
C LYS A 283 -3.82 12.38 21.93
N ASN A 284 -4.94 12.77 22.52
CA ASN A 284 -5.63 12.05 23.60
C ASN A 284 -6.80 11.19 23.09
N VAL A 285 -6.82 10.89 21.79
CA VAL A 285 -7.87 10.12 21.12
C VAL A 285 -7.21 9.08 20.25
N THR A 286 -7.64 7.82 20.31
CA THR A 286 -7.22 6.81 19.35
C THR A 286 -7.98 7.00 18.05
N ILE A 287 -7.27 7.06 16.91
CA ILE A 287 -7.89 7.29 15.61
C ILE A 287 -7.56 6.13 14.67
N TYR A 288 -8.56 5.31 14.36
CA TYR A 288 -8.51 4.35 13.26
C TYR A 288 -9.01 5.04 12.01
N TRP A 289 -8.18 5.15 10.98
CA TRP A 289 -8.55 5.86 9.76
C TRP A 289 -8.58 4.92 8.56
N SER A 290 -9.58 5.08 7.71
CA SER A 290 -9.85 4.22 6.57
C SER A 290 -10.06 5.03 5.30
N TYR A 291 -9.32 4.64 4.26
CA TYR A 291 -9.45 5.21 2.92
C TYR A 291 -10.34 4.31 2.05
N ILE A 292 -11.48 4.85 1.61
CA ILE A 292 -12.56 4.14 0.90
C ILE A 292 -12.83 2.77 1.55
N HIS A 293 -13.55 2.78 2.68
CA HIS A 293 -14.12 1.53 3.20
C HIS A 293 -15.00 0.86 2.14
N GLU A 294 -15.00 -0.47 2.14
CA GLU A 294 -15.71 -1.31 1.17
C GLU A 294 -15.49 -0.84 -0.28
N PRO A 295 -14.24 -0.90 -0.79
CA PRO A 295 -13.91 -0.41 -2.13
C PRO A 295 -14.48 -1.29 -3.25
N GLU A 296 -14.95 -2.50 -2.92
CA GLU A 296 -15.22 -3.56 -3.88
C GLU A 296 -16.28 -3.16 -4.91
N PRO A 297 -17.45 -2.60 -4.54
CA PRO A 297 -18.45 -2.20 -5.53
C PRO A 297 -17.94 -1.10 -6.48
N LEU A 298 -17.08 -0.20 -6.00
CA LEU A 298 -16.52 0.88 -6.83
C LEU A 298 -15.49 0.35 -7.83
N ILE A 299 -14.73 -0.68 -7.43
CA ILE A 299 -13.80 -1.39 -8.31
C ILE A 299 -14.56 -2.22 -9.35
N ASP A 300 -15.59 -2.95 -8.93
CA ASP A 300 -16.45 -3.75 -9.81
C ASP A 300 -17.14 -2.88 -10.88
N GLN A 301 -17.53 -1.66 -10.50
CA GLN A 301 -18.10 -0.65 -11.40
C GLN A 301 -17.05 0.09 -12.26
N GLY A 302 -15.76 -0.24 -12.12
CA GLY A 302 -14.68 0.37 -12.91
C GLY A 302 -14.40 1.83 -12.56
N LYS A 303 -14.86 2.34 -11.41
CA LYS A 303 -14.58 3.73 -10.98
C LYS A 303 -13.09 3.95 -10.74
N PHE A 304 -12.39 2.91 -10.32
CA PHE A 304 -10.94 2.82 -10.25
C PHE A 304 -10.53 1.35 -10.18
N THR A 305 -9.24 1.07 -10.41
CA THR A 305 -8.69 -0.29 -10.30
C THR A 305 -8.20 -0.60 -8.89
N ALA A 306 -8.17 -1.88 -8.52
CA ALA A 306 -7.52 -2.37 -7.30
C ALA A 306 -6.06 -1.88 -7.16
N ALA A 307 -5.32 -1.82 -8.26
CA ALA A 307 -3.96 -1.30 -8.27
C ALA A 307 -3.88 0.21 -7.96
N GLN A 308 -4.82 1.03 -8.45
CA GLN A 308 -4.91 2.44 -8.10
C GLN A 308 -5.27 2.62 -6.63
N TYR A 309 -6.24 1.84 -6.14
CA TYR A 309 -6.65 1.84 -4.74
C TYR A 309 -5.48 1.56 -3.79
N ARG A 310 -4.72 0.47 -4.01
CA ARG A 310 -3.55 0.13 -3.19
C ARG A 310 -2.47 1.22 -3.21
N LYS A 311 -2.22 1.84 -4.37
CA LYS A 311 -1.24 2.94 -4.48
C LYS A 311 -1.71 4.22 -3.78
N ALA A 312 -3.01 4.51 -3.82
CA ALA A 312 -3.58 5.66 -3.12
C ALA A 312 -3.45 5.48 -1.60
N TRP A 313 -3.73 4.28 -1.08
CA TRP A 313 -3.42 3.89 0.30
C TRP A 313 -1.95 4.14 0.67
N GLN A 314 -1.01 3.58 -0.11
CA GLN A 314 0.43 3.75 0.11
C GLN A 314 0.86 5.23 0.14
N ARG A 315 0.22 6.07 -0.66
CA ARG A 315 0.50 7.51 -0.70
C ARG A 315 -0.01 8.21 0.56
N ILE A 316 -1.25 7.95 0.97
CA ILE A 316 -1.86 8.58 2.15
C ILE A 316 -1.06 8.18 3.40
N ASP A 317 -0.72 6.91 3.51
CA ASP A 317 0.10 6.39 4.61
C ASP A 317 1.50 6.99 4.64
N ALA A 318 2.18 7.14 3.48
CA ALA A 318 3.46 7.84 3.43
C ALA A 318 3.37 9.31 3.91
N ILE A 319 2.23 9.98 3.72
CA ILE A 319 1.98 11.32 4.28
C ILE A 319 1.78 11.21 5.80
N ALA A 320 0.98 10.25 6.29
CA ALA A 320 0.77 9.99 7.71
C ALA A 320 2.09 9.72 8.45
N ASP A 321 2.94 8.86 7.88
CA ASP A 321 4.26 8.50 8.40
C ASP A 321 5.21 9.70 8.46
N SER A 322 5.13 10.62 7.49
CA SER A 322 5.93 11.86 7.51
C SER A 322 5.59 12.79 8.68
N VAL A 323 4.41 12.63 9.27
CA VAL A 323 3.95 13.39 10.45
C VAL A 323 4.22 12.61 11.74
N CYS A 324 4.20 11.29 11.68
CA CYS A 324 4.48 10.39 12.79
C CYS A 324 3.57 10.62 14.02
N ARG A 325 2.27 10.39 13.86
CA ARG A 325 1.35 10.31 14.99
C ARG A 325 1.26 8.87 15.50
N SER A 326 1.54 8.68 16.79
CA SER A 326 1.51 7.37 17.45
C SER A 326 0.09 6.87 17.73
N ASN A 327 -0.90 7.76 17.76
CA ASN A 327 -2.29 7.46 18.09
C ASN A 327 -3.20 7.30 16.85
N MET A 328 -2.62 7.14 15.65
CA MET A 328 -3.36 7.05 14.39
C MET A 328 -3.01 5.79 13.61
N TYR A 329 -4.02 4.97 13.30
CA TYR A 329 -3.84 3.61 12.79
C TYR A 329 -4.56 3.44 11.44
N PRO A 330 -3.81 3.28 10.32
CA PRO A 330 -4.41 2.91 9.04
C PRO A 330 -5.15 1.58 9.16
N THR A 331 -6.44 1.61 8.84
CA THR A 331 -7.36 0.49 9.02
C THR A 331 -8.04 0.18 7.70
N LEU A 332 -7.72 -0.97 7.10
CA LEU A 332 -8.41 -1.41 5.88
C LEU A 332 -9.77 -1.98 6.27
N ILE A 333 -10.86 -1.43 5.73
CA ILE A 333 -12.22 -1.91 5.99
C ILE A 333 -12.78 -2.52 4.69
N LEU A 334 -13.10 -3.81 4.72
CA LEU A 334 -13.71 -4.55 3.60
C LEU A 334 -15.11 -5.04 3.96
N THR A 335 -15.91 -5.39 2.96
CA THR A 335 -17.18 -6.09 3.21
C THR A 335 -16.90 -7.42 3.90
N GLY A 336 -17.80 -7.89 4.78
CA GLY A 336 -17.72 -9.26 5.29
C GLY A 336 -17.76 -10.31 4.17
N TRP A 337 -18.42 -9.99 3.04
CA TRP A 337 -18.51 -10.86 1.88
C TRP A 337 -17.17 -11.16 1.23
N THR A 338 -16.22 -10.22 1.23
CA THR A 338 -14.87 -10.46 0.68
C THR A 338 -14.11 -11.59 1.36
N ALA A 339 -14.41 -11.89 2.64
CA ALA A 339 -13.83 -13.03 3.34
C ALA A 339 -14.59 -14.35 3.11
N SER A 340 -15.77 -14.31 2.50
CA SER A 340 -16.55 -15.49 2.14
C SER A 340 -16.00 -16.15 0.89
N SER A 341 -15.83 -17.47 0.93
CA SER A 341 -15.45 -18.27 -0.25
C SER A 341 -16.45 -18.13 -1.40
N GLY A 342 -17.73 -17.90 -1.09
CA GLY A 342 -18.79 -17.69 -2.08
C GLY A 342 -18.62 -16.41 -2.91
N SER A 343 -17.85 -15.43 -2.42
CA SER A 343 -17.64 -14.17 -3.14
C SER A 343 -16.71 -14.29 -4.35
N LYS A 344 -15.84 -15.30 -4.34
CA LYS A 344 -14.71 -15.45 -5.28
C LYS A 344 -13.77 -14.23 -5.31
N ARG A 345 -13.87 -13.31 -4.34
CA ARG A 345 -12.96 -12.16 -4.20
C ARG A 345 -11.71 -12.61 -3.45
N ASP A 346 -10.59 -11.94 -3.74
CA ASP A 346 -9.35 -12.08 -2.95
C ASP A 346 -9.11 -10.77 -2.20
N TRP A 347 -9.04 -10.84 -0.86
CA TRP A 347 -8.76 -9.68 -0.02
C TRP A 347 -7.44 -8.99 -0.37
N ARG A 348 -6.49 -9.73 -0.97
CA ARG A 348 -5.19 -9.21 -1.44
C ARG A 348 -5.33 -8.19 -2.57
N ASP A 349 -6.44 -8.18 -3.29
CA ASP A 349 -6.70 -7.14 -4.28
C ASP A 349 -6.88 -5.77 -3.63
N TYR A 350 -7.33 -5.72 -2.39
CA TYR A 350 -7.57 -4.47 -1.67
C TYR A 350 -6.41 -4.13 -0.72
N TYR A 351 -5.57 -5.09 -0.37
CA TYR A 351 -4.51 -4.94 0.63
C TYR A 351 -3.25 -4.22 0.09
N PRO A 352 -2.94 -2.99 0.56
CA PRO A 352 -1.80 -2.21 0.05
C PRO A 352 -0.43 -2.67 0.59
N GLY A 353 -0.40 -3.62 1.52
CA GLY A 353 0.80 -4.22 2.10
C GLY A 353 0.90 -4.05 3.61
N SER A 354 1.69 -4.91 4.25
CA SER A 354 1.83 -4.98 5.71
C SER A 354 2.51 -3.79 6.35
N LYS A 355 3.20 -2.96 5.57
CA LYS A 355 3.79 -1.70 6.05
C LYS A 355 2.79 -0.55 6.09
N VAL A 356 1.63 -0.69 5.43
CA VAL A 356 0.65 0.37 5.22
C VAL A 356 -0.57 0.19 6.12
N ILE A 357 -0.99 -1.05 6.37
CA ILE A 357 -2.19 -1.33 7.19
C ILE A 357 -1.76 -1.78 8.57
N GLU A 358 -2.30 -1.17 9.61
CA GLU A 358 -2.12 -1.60 11.00
C GLU A 358 -3.24 -2.53 11.46
N VAL A 359 -4.49 -2.29 11.02
CA VAL A 359 -5.66 -3.09 11.41
C VAL A 359 -6.45 -3.54 10.17
N MET A 360 -6.85 -4.82 10.15
CA MET A 360 -7.79 -5.36 9.17
C MET A 360 -9.20 -5.39 9.78
N ALA A 361 -10.09 -4.55 9.28
CA ALA A 361 -11.45 -4.44 9.75
C ALA A 361 -12.45 -4.85 8.66
N PHE A 362 -13.64 -5.23 9.09
CA PHE A 362 -14.68 -5.71 8.18
C PHE A 362 -16.07 -5.24 8.60
N ASP A 363 -16.98 -5.24 7.62
CA ASP A 363 -18.38 -4.85 7.79
C ASP A 363 -19.33 -6.07 7.56
N PRO A 364 -19.31 -7.12 8.41
CA PRO A 364 -20.25 -8.26 8.34
C PRO A 364 -21.57 -8.00 9.07
N TYR A 365 -22.67 -8.33 8.41
CA TYR A 365 -24.03 -8.15 8.94
C TYR A 365 -24.79 -9.47 8.98
N ASN A 366 -25.62 -9.65 10.02
CA ASN A 366 -26.54 -10.77 10.06
C ASN A 366 -27.74 -10.51 9.12
N GLY A 367 -27.90 -11.36 8.10
CA GLY A 367 -29.10 -11.39 7.25
C GLY A 367 -29.21 -10.26 6.22
N VAL A 368 -28.14 -9.53 5.90
CA VAL A 368 -28.21 -8.40 4.94
C VAL A 368 -28.69 -8.81 3.54
N HIS A 369 -28.42 -10.04 3.12
CA HIS A 369 -28.84 -10.61 1.83
C HIS A 369 -29.96 -11.67 1.95
N GLU A 370 -30.52 -11.84 3.14
CA GLU A 370 -31.53 -12.85 3.43
C GLU A 370 -32.68 -12.20 4.23
N PRO A 371 -33.61 -11.49 3.56
CA PRO A 371 -34.68 -10.76 4.25
C PRO A 371 -35.61 -11.68 5.05
N ASP A 372 -35.77 -12.93 4.62
CA ASP A 372 -36.61 -13.95 5.27
C ASP A 372 -35.87 -14.75 6.36
N ARG A 373 -34.62 -14.38 6.67
CA ARG A 373 -33.82 -15.06 7.69
C ARG A 373 -34.51 -14.96 9.06
N ASP A 374 -34.81 -16.12 9.65
CA ASP A 374 -35.40 -16.23 10.99
C ASP A 374 -34.44 -16.84 12.03
N TYR A 375 -33.17 -16.46 11.97
CA TYR A 375 -32.17 -16.82 12.97
C TYR A 375 -31.07 -15.76 13.09
N TYR A 376 -30.43 -15.71 14.24
CA TYR A 376 -29.20 -14.97 14.46
C TYR A 376 -28.00 -15.88 14.21
N ALA A 377 -27.14 -15.55 13.25
CA ALA A 377 -25.92 -16.32 13.01
C ALA A 377 -25.03 -16.35 14.26
N THR A 378 -24.36 -17.47 14.53
CA THR A 378 -23.38 -17.51 15.62
C THR A 378 -22.23 -16.53 15.36
N PRO A 379 -21.57 -15.99 16.41
CA PRO A 379 -20.43 -15.09 16.22
C PRO A 379 -19.31 -15.70 15.37
N GLU A 380 -19.00 -16.99 15.53
CA GLU A 380 -18.01 -17.67 14.66
C GLU A 380 -18.47 -17.73 13.21
N SER A 381 -19.75 -18.04 12.94
CA SER A 381 -20.26 -18.07 11.57
C SER A 381 -20.21 -16.69 10.91
N LEU A 382 -20.34 -15.61 11.69
CA LEU A 382 -20.35 -14.25 11.16
C LEU A 382 -18.93 -13.66 11.05
N PHE A 383 -18.07 -13.91 12.04
CA PHE A 383 -16.75 -13.26 12.16
C PHE A 383 -15.55 -14.19 11.91
N GLY A 384 -15.77 -15.50 11.82
CA GLY A 384 -14.69 -16.50 11.69
C GLY A 384 -13.85 -16.28 10.44
N SER A 385 -14.50 -16.07 9.28
CA SER A 385 -13.82 -15.86 8.00
C SER A 385 -13.01 -14.56 7.97
N VAL A 386 -13.58 -13.45 8.46
CA VAL A 386 -12.89 -12.15 8.49
C VAL A 386 -11.70 -12.17 9.44
N ARG A 387 -11.83 -12.85 10.60
CA ARG A 387 -10.72 -13.10 11.53
C ARG A 387 -9.62 -13.95 10.88
N ALA A 388 -9.99 -14.98 10.13
CA ALA A 388 -9.03 -15.82 9.41
C ALA A 388 -8.23 -15.01 8.37
N VAL A 389 -8.89 -14.13 7.61
CA VAL A 389 -8.23 -13.21 6.67
C VAL A 389 -7.26 -12.28 7.38
N ALA A 390 -7.68 -11.64 8.48
CA ALA A 390 -6.79 -10.76 9.24
C ALA A 390 -5.56 -11.52 9.81
N LYS A 391 -5.78 -12.73 10.33
CA LYS A 391 -4.71 -13.62 10.79
C LYS A 391 -3.75 -13.99 9.65
N GLU A 392 -4.27 -14.33 8.48
CA GLU A 392 -3.48 -14.61 7.28
C GLU A 392 -2.65 -13.39 6.83
N ALA A 393 -3.21 -12.19 6.96
CA ALA A 393 -2.50 -10.93 6.69
C ALA A 393 -1.45 -10.58 7.77
N GLY A 394 -1.39 -11.33 8.88
CA GLY A 394 -0.54 -11.02 10.03
C GLY A 394 -0.95 -9.72 10.72
N LYS A 395 -2.26 -9.43 10.78
CA LYS A 395 -2.81 -8.19 11.32
C LYS A 395 -3.85 -8.44 12.41
N PRO A 396 -3.92 -7.55 13.42
CA PRO A 396 -5.07 -7.45 14.30
C PRO A 396 -6.36 -7.26 13.50
N TRP A 397 -7.45 -7.83 14.02
CA TRP A 397 -8.75 -7.79 13.37
C TRP A 397 -9.72 -6.89 14.14
N ALA A 398 -10.67 -6.31 13.43
CA ALA A 398 -11.74 -5.50 14.01
C ALA A 398 -13.01 -5.58 13.18
N ILE A 399 -14.11 -5.05 13.73
CA ILE A 399 -15.40 -4.97 13.05
C ILE A 399 -15.81 -3.50 13.01
N ALA A 400 -15.76 -2.89 11.83
CA ALA A 400 -16.13 -1.49 11.66
C ALA A 400 -17.62 -1.32 11.47
N GLU A 401 -18.34 -2.31 10.98
CA GLU A 401 -19.80 -2.32 11.11
C GLU A 401 -20.30 -3.74 11.32
N THR A 402 -21.27 -3.87 12.21
CA THR A 402 -22.09 -5.06 12.28
C THR A 402 -23.48 -4.71 12.77
N GLY A 403 -24.44 -5.56 12.48
CA GLY A 403 -25.79 -5.37 12.93
C GLY A 403 -26.68 -6.54 12.58
N SER A 404 -27.85 -6.54 13.20
CA SER A 404 -28.96 -7.40 12.79
C SER A 404 -30.26 -6.63 12.88
N ARG A 405 -31.13 -6.84 11.88
CA ARG A 405 -32.55 -6.57 12.03
C ARG A 405 -33.12 -7.46 13.15
N VAL A 406 -34.28 -7.10 13.68
CA VAL A 406 -35.05 -8.01 14.54
C VAL A 406 -35.65 -9.10 13.64
N ILE A 407 -35.32 -10.36 13.89
CA ILE A 407 -35.83 -11.49 13.09
C ILE A 407 -37.31 -11.75 13.40
N PRO A 408 -38.07 -12.40 12.50
CA PRO A 408 -39.50 -12.66 12.70
C PRO A 408 -39.85 -13.34 14.04
N SER A 409 -39.08 -14.35 14.45
CA SER A 409 -39.29 -15.08 15.70
C SER A 409 -38.83 -14.34 16.96
N ASP A 410 -38.34 -13.10 16.85
CA ASP A 410 -37.88 -12.27 17.96
C ASP A 410 -38.72 -10.98 18.09
N GLN A 411 -39.98 -11.02 17.66
CA GLN A 411 -40.92 -9.89 17.75
C GLN A 411 -41.72 -9.86 19.06
N SER A 412 -41.82 -10.97 19.81
CA SER A 412 -42.57 -11.03 21.07
C SER A 412 -41.99 -12.08 22.05
N PRO A 413 -41.42 -11.66 23.20
CA PRO A 413 -41.00 -10.28 23.49
C PRO A 413 -39.92 -9.80 22.52
N LYS A 414 -40.02 -8.54 22.09
CA LYS A 414 -39.16 -8.01 21.02
C LYS A 414 -37.70 -7.90 21.45
N GLY A 415 -36.80 -8.55 20.70
CA GLY A 415 -35.37 -8.33 20.79
C GLY A 415 -34.63 -9.14 21.87
N GLU A 416 -35.28 -10.07 22.57
CA GLU A 416 -34.60 -10.90 23.59
C GLU A 416 -33.56 -11.84 22.97
N LYS A 417 -33.85 -12.43 21.81
CA LYS A 417 -32.89 -13.28 21.11
C LYS A 417 -31.75 -12.44 20.53
N ARG A 418 -32.04 -11.25 20.00
CA ARG A 418 -31.03 -10.29 19.55
C ARG A 418 -30.11 -9.86 20.68
N ALA A 419 -30.66 -9.59 21.87
CA ALA A 419 -29.87 -9.26 23.05
C ALA A 419 -28.88 -10.37 23.41
N LYS A 420 -29.33 -11.63 23.47
CA LYS A 420 -28.46 -12.80 23.70
C LYS A 420 -27.39 -12.94 22.62
N TRP A 421 -27.74 -12.68 21.37
CA TRP A 421 -26.80 -12.67 20.26
C TRP A 421 -25.75 -11.56 20.40
N LEU A 422 -26.14 -10.34 20.74
CA LEU A 422 -25.22 -9.21 20.97
C LEU A 422 -24.25 -9.49 22.13
N THR A 423 -24.74 -10.06 23.24
CA THR A 423 -23.89 -10.48 24.36
C THR A 423 -22.87 -11.54 23.91
N SER A 424 -23.30 -12.52 23.12
CA SER A 424 -22.43 -13.57 22.58
C SER A 424 -21.39 -13.02 21.62
N LEU A 425 -21.77 -12.05 20.78
CA LEU A 425 -20.91 -11.35 19.83
C LEU A 425 -19.83 -10.55 20.57
N ALA A 426 -20.21 -9.80 21.61
CA ALA A 426 -19.27 -9.04 22.44
C ALA A 426 -18.28 -9.97 23.16
N LYS A 427 -18.77 -11.07 23.74
CA LYS A 427 -17.91 -12.08 24.37
C LYS A 427 -16.93 -12.69 23.37
N TYR A 428 -17.42 -13.16 22.23
CA TYR A 428 -16.58 -13.76 21.19
C TYR A 428 -15.50 -12.80 20.70
N SER A 429 -15.85 -11.52 20.50
CA SER A 429 -14.91 -10.51 20.03
C SER A 429 -13.77 -10.27 21.03
N ARG A 430 -14.08 -10.21 22.32
CA ARG A 430 -13.06 -10.12 23.39
C ARG A 430 -12.19 -11.37 23.47
N ASP A 431 -12.82 -12.54 23.55
CA ASP A 431 -12.10 -13.83 23.68
C ASP A 431 -11.13 -14.06 22.51
N ASN A 432 -11.43 -13.49 21.34
CA ASN A 432 -10.64 -13.65 20.13
C ASN A 432 -9.82 -12.41 19.76
N GLY A 433 -9.71 -11.42 20.66
CA GLY A 433 -8.79 -10.29 20.54
C GLY A 433 -9.12 -9.32 19.40
N ALA A 434 -10.39 -9.02 19.16
CA ALA A 434 -10.77 -7.92 18.28
C ALA A 434 -10.24 -6.59 18.86
N VAL A 435 -9.74 -5.68 18.01
CA VAL A 435 -9.29 -4.36 18.45
C VAL A 435 -10.48 -3.47 18.80
N PHE A 436 -11.49 -3.45 17.94
CA PHE A 436 -12.75 -2.76 18.19
C PHE A 436 -13.91 -3.46 17.47
N VAL A 437 -15.13 -3.20 17.95
CA VAL A 437 -16.39 -3.61 17.31
C VAL A 437 -17.38 -2.46 17.40
N THR A 438 -17.85 -1.96 16.26
CA THR A 438 -18.87 -0.91 16.23
C THR A 438 -20.20 -1.41 15.65
N TYR A 439 -21.28 -1.19 16.39
CA TYR A 439 -22.62 -1.53 15.93
C TYR A 439 -23.15 -0.50 14.94
N PHE A 440 -23.85 -0.95 13.90
CA PHE A 440 -24.45 -0.07 12.90
C PHE A 440 -25.84 0.39 13.34
N HIS A 441 -25.89 1.46 14.14
CA HIS A 441 -27.14 2.05 14.60
C HIS A 441 -27.72 2.99 13.53
N SER A 442 -28.36 2.42 12.49
CA SER A 442 -28.86 3.18 11.34
C SER A 442 -30.16 2.60 10.76
N THR A 443 -30.89 3.43 10.01
CA THR A 443 -32.02 3.03 9.17
C THR A 443 -31.63 2.80 7.70
N ARG A 444 -30.35 2.99 7.37
CA ARG A 444 -29.84 2.82 6.01
C ARG A 444 -29.95 1.34 5.61
N ASP A 445 -30.63 1.09 4.50
CA ASP A 445 -30.79 -0.24 3.90
C ASP A 445 -31.40 -1.30 4.85
N GLY A 446 -32.15 -0.84 5.87
CA GLY A 446 -32.84 -1.67 6.85
C GLY A 446 -32.95 -1.02 8.23
N GLU A 447 -33.83 -1.54 9.09
CA GLU A 447 -33.93 -1.11 10.48
C GLU A 447 -32.92 -1.88 11.34
N TRP A 448 -31.73 -1.29 11.50
CA TRP A 448 -30.64 -1.88 12.29
C TRP A 448 -30.62 -1.39 13.73
N ARG A 449 -31.37 -0.33 14.07
CA ARG A 449 -31.26 0.33 15.37
C ARG A 449 -31.67 -0.59 16.53
N LEU A 450 -31.05 -0.33 17.67
CA LEU A 450 -31.33 -0.99 18.95
C LEU A 450 -32.38 -0.19 19.72
N LEU A 451 -33.63 -0.25 19.25
CA LEU A 451 -34.75 0.51 19.84
C LEU A 451 -35.52 -0.26 20.92
N ASP A 452 -35.38 -1.58 20.95
CA ASP A 452 -35.90 -2.39 22.06
C ASP A 452 -34.91 -2.38 23.24
N LYS A 453 -35.47 -2.35 24.44
CA LYS A 453 -34.70 -2.29 25.69
C LYS A 453 -33.71 -3.48 25.83
N PRO A 454 -34.09 -4.74 25.57
CA PRO A 454 -33.16 -5.87 25.72
C PRO A 454 -31.89 -5.71 24.87
N SER A 455 -32.03 -5.35 23.59
CA SER A 455 -30.86 -5.20 22.70
C SER A 455 -30.01 -3.98 23.07
N ALA A 456 -30.66 -2.86 23.43
CA ALA A 456 -29.95 -1.65 23.88
C ALA A 456 -29.14 -1.91 25.16
N ASP A 457 -29.73 -2.58 26.15
CA ASP A 457 -29.06 -2.94 27.41
C ASP A 457 -27.88 -3.91 27.15
N ALA A 458 -28.04 -4.89 26.25
CA ALA A 458 -26.97 -5.83 25.91
C ALA A 458 -25.76 -5.13 25.25
N TRP A 459 -26.01 -4.17 24.35
CA TRP A 459 -24.93 -3.40 23.72
C TRP A 459 -24.31 -2.38 24.67
N LYS A 460 -25.11 -1.72 25.51
CA LYS A 460 -24.63 -0.87 26.60
C LYS A 460 -23.65 -1.62 27.49
N ALA A 461 -23.98 -2.85 27.89
CA ALA A 461 -23.09 -3.67 28.71
C ALA A 461 -21.76 -3.97 28.00
N ALA A 462 -21.76 -4.15 26.68
CA ALA A 462 -20.52 -4.29 25.91
C ALA A 462 -19.70 -2.98 25.92
N ILE A 463 -20.33 -1.82 25.68
CA ILE A 463 -19.69 -0.50 25.74
C ILE A 463 -19.02 -0.27 27.09
N LEU A 464 -19.76 -0.45 28.19
CA LEU A 464 -19.25 -0.24 29.56
C LEU A 464 -18.15 -1.24 29.97
N SER A 465 -17.97 -2.32 29.22
CA SER A 465 -16.91 -3.31 29.44
C SER A 465 -15.65 -3.04 28.61
N SER A 466 -15.62 -1.94 27.85
CA SER A 466 -14.44 -1.50 27.10
C SER A 466 -13.28 -1.17 28.07
N PRO A 467 -12.02 -1.33 27.63
CA PRO A 467 -10.82 -1.13 28.46
C PRO A 467 -10.57 0.31 28.90
#